data_AF-A0A8S2UKL7-F1
#
_entry.id   AF-A0A8S2UKL7-F1
#
_cell.length_a   1.000
_cell.length_b   1.000
_cell.length_c   1.000
_cell.angle_alpha   90.00
_cell.angle_beta   90.00
_cell.angle_gamma   90.00
#
_symmetry.space_group_name_H-M   'P 1'
#
loop_
_entity.id
_entity.type
_entity.pdbx_description
1 polymer ?
#
loop_
_entity_poly.entity_id
_entity_poly.type
_entity_poly.pdbx_seq_one_letter_code
_entity_poly.pdbx_strand_id
1 'polypeptide(L)'
;MLVRKLFNRQSFAISSATLGRCISTSSYRLASDKEFVHRDTPQNNLDVKFDFTPDNYKRVDAITAMYPEGHKAAAVIPLLDLAQRQHHGWLPLSAMNKVAEVLKMPRMRVYEVATFYTMFNRNPIGKYHIQVCTTTPCWLCNSDGILKAIEK
;
A
#
# COMPACT_ATOMS: atom_id res chain seq x y z
N MET A 1 -20.05 50.40 -11.04
CA MET A 1 -20.15 50.27 -12.51
C MET A 1 -18.76 50.11 -13.07
N LEU A 2 -18.50 49.01 -13.79
CA LEU A 2 -17.39 48.80 -14.73
C LEU A 2 -15.95 48.76 -14.14
N VAL A 3 -15.04 47.83 -14.46
CA VAL A 3 -15.02 46.69 -15.40
C VAL A 3 -13.64 45.97 -15.25
N ARG A 4 -13.60 44.66 -15.54
CA ARG A 4 -12.41 43.81 -15.82
C ARG A 4 -11.42 43.57 -14.67
N LYS A 5 -11.48 42.43 -13.94
CA LYS A 5 -11.11 41.07 -14.41
C LYS A 5 -10.01 41.11 -15.49
N LEU A 6 -8.78 41.39 -15.07
CA LEU A 6 -7.57 41.06 -15.84
C LEU A 6 -7.18 39.61 -15.55
N PHE A 7 -7.81 38.76 -16.34
CA PHE A 7 -7.40 37.40 -16.65
C PHE A 7 -6.04 37.47 -17.37
N ASN A 8 -4.96 37.03 -16.72
CA ASN A 8 -3.66 36.81 -17.34
C ASN A 8 -3.03 35.60 -16.63
N ARG A 9 -3.42 34.36 -16.94
CA ARG A 9 -3.08 33.57 -18.15
C ARG A 9 -1.58 33.62 -18.49
N GLN A 10 -0.73 33.40 -17.49
CA GLN A 10 0.62 32.88 -17.72
C GLN A 10 0.62 31.36 -17.66
N SER A 11 0.51 30.81 -18.86
CA SER A 11 0.94 29.51 -19.36
C SER A 11 1.83 28.68 -18.43
N PHE A 12 1.24 27.73 -17.70
CA PHE A 12 1.95 26.50 -17.36
C PHE A 12 2.03 25.66 -18.64
N ALA A 13 3.21 25.66 -19.25
CA ALA A 13 3.54 24.71 -20.30
C ALA A 13 3.54 23.30 -19.69
N ILE A 14 2.38 22.63 -19.77
CA ILE A 14 2.26 21.19 -19.58
C ILE A 14 2.94 20.57 -20.79
N SER A 15 4.26 20.42 -20.71
CA SER A 15 5.01 19.60 -21.65
C SER A 15 4.47 18.17 -21.49
N SER A 16 3.72 17.76 -22.49
CA SER A 16 3.20 16.41 -22.69
C SER A 16 4.36 15.43 -22.89
N ALA A 17 5.05 15.10 -21.81
CA ALA A 17 5.79 13.86 -21.75
C ALA A 17 4.74 12.76 -21.70
N THR A 18 4.57 12.07 -22.84
CA THR A 18 3.81 10.83 -22.96
C THR A 18 4.12 9.95 -21.75
N LEU A 19 3.15 9.88 -20.83
CA LEU A 19 3.20 9.00 -19.68
C LEU A 19 3.04 7.58 -20.24
N GLY A 20 4.14 7.04 -20.76
CA GLY A 20 4.26 5.62 -21.03
C GLY A 20 3.86 4.92 -19.75
N ARG A 21 2.87 4.02 -19.84
CA ARG A 21 2.50 3.17 -18.71
C ARG A 21 3.76 2.40 -18.35
N CYS A 22 4.41 2.77 -17.25
CA CYS A 22 5.58 2.06 -16.78
C CYS A 22 5.11 0.69 -16.27
N ILE A 23 5.14 -0.30 -17.16
CA ILE A 23 5.09 -1.70 -16.75
C ILE A 23 6.49 -2.03 -16.27
N SER A 24 6.63 -2.31 -14.96
CA SER A 24 7.91 -2.69 -14.38
C SER A 24 8.21 -4.14 -14.69
N THR A 25 9.11 -4.34 -15.65
CA THR A 25 9.64 -5.65 -16.03
C THR A 25 11.00 -5.78 -15.38
N SER A 26 11.20 -6.83 -14.59
CA SER A 26 12.41 -7.12 -13.78
C SER A 26 12.73 -6.13 -12.64
N SER A 27 12.45 -6.58 -11.41
CA SER A 27 13.28 -6.51 -10.18
C SER A 27 14.14 -5.29 -9.76
N TYR A 28 14.22 -4.14 -10.44
CA TYR A 28 15.24 -3.12 -10.08
C TYR A 28 14.83 -1.64 -9.93
N ARG A 29 13.55 -1.26 -9.91
CA ARG A 29 13.17 0.07 -9.39
C ARG A 29 11.96 0.01 -8.46
N LEU A 30 12.25 0.16 -7.17
CA LEU A 30 11.33 0.36 -6.03
C LEU A 30 10.25 -0.72 -5.82
N ALA A 31 10.64 -1.99 -5.84
CA ALA A 31 9.82 -3.01 -5.17
C ALA A 31 9.79 -2.73 -3.66
N SER A 32 8.60 -2.68 -3.06
CA SER A 32 8.37 -2.75 -1.60
C SER A 32 9.22 -3.82 -0.93
N ASP A 33 9.54 -4.87 -1.67
CA ASP A 33 10.06 -6.13 -1.15
C ASP A 33 11.59 -6.16 -1.02
N LYS A 34 12.30 -5.11 -1.47
CA LYS A 34 13.78 -5.06 -1.43
C LYS A 34 14.39 -4.40 -0.19
N GLU A 35 13.66 -3.56 0.53
CA GLU A 35 14.18 -2.87 1.72
C GLU A 35 13.44 -3.31 2.99
N PHE A 36 13.93 -4.34 3.69
CA PHE A 36 13.38 -4.77 4.99
C PHE A 36 13.56 -3.75 6.12
N VAL A 37 14.36 -2.71 5.88
CA VAL A 37 14.60 -1.59 6.79
C VAL A 37 13.79 -0.39 6.31
N HIS A 38 13.12 0.30 7.24
CA HIS A 38 12.45 1.55 6.94
C HIS A 38 13.42 2.73 7.02
N ARG A 39 13.37 3.61 6.03
CA ARG A 39 13.99 4.93 6.07
C ARG A 39 12.89 5.97 5.88
N ASP A 40 12.91 7.01 6.71
CA ASP A 40 11.89 8.04 6.66
C ASP A 40 11.97 8.79 5.31
N THR A 41 10.84 8.79 4.61
CA THR A 41 10.64 9.58 3.39
C THR A 41 9.57 10.63 3.67
N PRO A 42 9.49 11.73 2.90
CA PRO A 42 8.47 12.76 3.12
C PRO A 42 7.02 12.23 3.09
N GLN A 43 6.79 11.12 2.39
CA GLN A 43 5.48 10.49 2.24
C GLN A 43 5.22 9.34 3.22
N ASN A 44 6.28 8.75 3.80
CA ASN A 44 6.20 7.62 4.71
C ASN A 44 7.18 7.85 5.86
N ASN A 45 6.66 8.45 6.94
CA ASN A 45 7.34 8.78 8.18
C ASN A 45 6.34 8.62 9.35
N LEU A 46 6.81 8.84 10.58
CA LEU A 46 5.97 8.79 11.79
C LEU A 46 4.97 9.95 11.91
N ASP A 47 5.25 11.08 11.26
CA ASP A 47 4.43 12.29 11.37
C ASP A 47 3.16 12.26 10.52
N VAL A 48 3.14 11.43 9.45
CA VAL A 48 1.94 11.20 8.64
C VAL A 48 0.88 10.55 9.52
N LYS A 49 -0.19 11.30 9.86
CA LYS A 49 -1.28 10.76 10.69
C LYS A 49 -2.14 9.78 9.89
N PHE A 50 -2.23 8.56 10.39
CA PHE A 50 -3.17 7.54 9.91
C PHE A 50 -4.10 7.13 11.05
N ASP A 51 -5.41 7.21 10.80
CA ASP A 51 -6.44 6.74 11.72
C ASP A 51 -7.51 5.95 10.94
N PHE A 52 -8.14 4.97 11.61
CA PHE A 52 -9.25 4.24 11.01
C PHE A 52 -10.49 5.13 10.86
N THR A 53 -11.27 4.89 9.81
CA THR A 53 -12.60 5.50 9.68
C THR A 53 -13.56 4.93 10.72
N PRO A 54 -14.63 5.64 11.14
CA PRO A 54 -15.59 5.13 12.11
C PRO A 54 -16.24 3.81 11.69
N ASP A 55 -16.46 3.60 10.39
CA ASP A 55 -16.97 2.32 9.88
C ASP A 55 -15.94 1.20 9.95
N ASN A 56 -14.66 1.54 9.83
CA ASN A 56 -13.57 0.60 9.99
C ASN A 56 -13.34 0.23 11.46
N TYR A 57 -13.56 1.14 12.41
CA TYR A 57 -13.55 0.78 13.83
C TYR A 57 -14.59 -0.30 14.18
N LYS A 58 -15.79 -0.25 13.61
CA LYS A 58 -16.79 -1.33 13.78
C LYS A 58 -16.28 -2.68 13.28
N ARG A 59 -15.54 -2.68 12.16
CA ARG A 59 -14.91 -3.90 11.62
C ARG A 59 -13.74 -4.37 12.48
N VAL A 60 -12.94 -3.45 13.01
CA VAL A 60 -11.86 -3.74 13.96
C VAL A 60 -12.41 -4.46 15.19
N ASP A 61 -13.52 -3.97 15.75
CA ASP A 61 -14.18 -4.59 16.90
C ASP A 61 -14.72 -5.98 16.55
N ALA A 62 -15.37 -6.12 15.38
CA ALA A 62 -15.87 -7.40 14.89
C ALA A 62 -14.74 -8.44 14.69
N ILE A 63 -13.60 -8.03 14.14
CA ILE A 63 -12.42 -8.89 13.96
C ILE A 63 -11.83 -9.28 15.32
N THR A 64 -11.71 -8.31 16.24
CA THR A 64 -11.15 -8.56 17.57
C THR A 64 -12.03 -9.53 18.38
N ALA A 65 -13.35 -9.48 18.20
CA ALA A 65 -14.30 -10.38 18.85
C ALA A 65 -14.22 -11.84 18.36
N MET A 66 -13.62 -12.11 17.19
CA MET A 66 -13.42 -13.48 16.70
C MET A 66 -12.37 -14.26 17.51
N TYR A 67 -11.49 -13.56 18.22
CA TYR A 67 -10.39 -14.15 18.97
C TYR A 67 -10.69 -14.17 20.47
N PRO A 68 -10.28 -15.21 21.21
CA PRO A 68 -10.51 -15.30 22.64
C PRO A 68 -9.76 -14.21 23.41
N GLU A 69 -10.26 -13.89 24.61
CA GLU A 69 -9.62 -12.92 25.49
C GLU A 69 -8.19 -13.34 25.85
N GLY A 70 -7.27 -12.39 25.87
CA GLY A 70 -5.82 -12.65 26.05
C GLY A 70 -5.05 -12.90 24.74
N HIS A 71 -5.71 -13.31 23.65
CA HIS A 71 -5.06 -13.60 22.36
C HIS A 71 -5.42 -12.60 21.25
N LYS A 72 -5.67 -11.33 21.61
CA LYS A 72 -5.99 -10.26 20.65
C LYS A 72 -4.89 -10.06 19.59
N ALA A 73 -3.64 -10.39 19.90
CA ALA A 73 -2.52 -10.33 18.97
C ALA A 73 -2.68 -11.26 17.74
N ALA A 74 -3.59 -12.23 17.75
CA ALA A 74 -3.89 -13.04 16.56
C ALA A 74 -4.60 -12.23 15.45
N ALA A 75 -5.23 -11.11 15.79
CA ALA A 75 -5.95 -10.24 14.86
C ALA A 75 -5.03 -9.32 14.02
N VAL A 76 -3.70 -9.43 14.12
CA VAL A 76 -2.76 -8.54 13.40
C VAL A 76 -2.94 -8.59 11.90
N ILE A 77 -3.01 -9.80 11.32
CA ILE A 77 -3.12 -9.99 9.87
C ILE A 77 -4.40 -9.34 9.31
N PRO A 78 -5.61 -9.65 9.83
CA PRO A 78 -6.83 -9.03 9.30
C PRO A 78 -6.90 -7.51 9.55
N LEU A 79 -6.31 -7.01 10.64
CA LEU A 79 -6.27 -5.56 10.90
C LEU A 79 -5.29 -4.82 9.97
N LEU A 80 -4.15 -5.42 9.66
CA LEU A 80 -3.22 -4.87 8.67
C LEU A 80 -3.82 -4.87 7.26
N ASP A 81 -4.52 -5.93 6.86
CA ASP A 81 -5.22 -5.97 5.57
C ASP A 81 -6.32 -4.91 5.50
N LEU A 82 -7.06 -4.71 6.59
CA LEU A 82 -8.04 -3.63 6.68
C LEU A 82 -7.40 -2.26 6.53
N ALA A 83 -6.28 -2.01 7.20
CA ALA A 83 -5.52 -0.76 7.07
C ALA A 83 -5.02 -0.54 5.63
N GLN A 84 -4.52 -1.58 4.98
CA GLN A 84 -4.07 -1.53 3.59
C GLN A 84 -5.20 -1.19 2.63
N ARG A 85 -6.39 -1.79 2.81
CA ARG A 85 -7.58 -1.49 2.00
C ARG A 85 -8.07 -0.05 2.20
N GLN A 86 -7.99 0.46 3.43
CA GLN A 86 -8.35 1.85 3.72
C GLN A 86 -7.37 2.82 3.03
N HIS A 87 -6.08 2.50 3.01
CA HIS A 87 -5.03 3.37 2.50
C HIS A 87 -4.65 3.07 1.04
N HIS A 88 -5.66 2.77 0.20
CA HIS A 88 -5.51 2.57 -1.24
C HIS A 88 -4.48 1.51 -1.67
N GLY A 89 -4.29 0.46 -0.87
CA GLY A 89 -3.50 -0.71 -1.25
C GLY A 89 -2.07 -0.75 -0.73
N TRP A 90 -1.65 0.23 0.09
CA TRP A 90 -0.32 0.25 0.73
C TRP A 90 -0.37 0.65 2.21
N LEU A 91 0.67 0.31 2.96
CA LEU A 91 0.77 0.45 4.41
C LEU A 91 1.91 1.42 4.79
N PRO A 92 1.59 2.66 5.21
CA PRO A 92 2.58 3.55 5.80
C PRO A 92 2.96 3.10 7.23
N LEU A 93 4.11 3.57 7.71
CA LEU A 93 4.61 3.24 9.05
C LEU A 93 3.60 3.60 10.15
N SER A 94 2.93 4.75 10.00
CA SER A 94 1.90 5.20 10.93
C SER A 94 0.69 4.28 11.01
N ALA A 95 0.32 3.61 9.92
CA ALA A 95 -0.77 2.63 9.94
C ALA A 95 -0.39 1.38 10.76
N MET A 96 0.85 0.91 10.62
CA MET A 96 1.36 -0.20 11.42
C MET A 96 1.42 0.16 12.91
N ASN A 97 1.84 1.39 13.24
CA ASN A 97 1.83 1.90 14.61
C ASN A 97 0.42 1.95 15.19
N LYS A 98 -0.55 2.42 14.40
CA LYS A 98 -1.95 2.47 14.83
C LYS A 98 -2.52 1.08 15.11
N VAL A 99 -2.21 0.09 14.28
CA VAL A 99 -2.60 -1.32 14.53
C VAL A 99 -1.97 -1.85 15.82
N ALA A 100 -0.70 -1.52 16.06
CA ALA A 100 -0.01 -1.91 17.29
C ALA A 100 -0.66 -1.31 18.56
N GLU A 101 -1.10 -0.04 18.49
CA GLU A 101 -1.83 0.64 19.56
C GLU A 101 -3.18 -0.01 19.85
N VAL A 102 -3.96 -0.31 18.79
CA VAL A 102 -5.27 -0.96 18.92
C VAL A 102 -5.15 -2.33 19.59
N LEU A 103 -4.14 -3.11 19.21
CA LEU A 103 -3.91 -4.45 19.75
C LEU A 103 -3.12 -4.48 21.06
N LYS A 104 -2.62 -3.34 21.54
CA LYS A 104 -1.76 -3.21 22.73
C LYS A 104 -0.54 -4.12 22.68
N MET A 105 0.10 -4.20 21.52
CA MET A 105 1.29 -5.02 21.29
C MET A 105 2.48 -4.17 20.84
N PRO A 106 3.73 -4.64 21.02
CA PRO A 106 4.89 -3.89 20.58
C PRO A 106 4.90 -3.72 19.05
N ARG A 107 5.19 -2.50 18.59
CA ARG A 107 5.26 -2.10 17.17
C ARG A 107 6.13 -3.03 16.33
N MET A 108 7.23 -3.52 16.90
CA MET A 108 8.16 -4.42 16.21
C MET A 108 7.49 -5.71 15.72
N ARG A 109 6.54 -6.28 16.47
CA ARG A 109 5.84 -7.50 16.07
C ARG A 109 4.91 -7.26 14.86
N VAL A 110 4.35 -6.06 14.75
CA VAL A 110 3.55 -5.67 13.59
C VAL A 110 4.44 -5.49 12.37
N TYR A 111 5.64 -4.91 12.55
CA TYR A 111 6.62 -4.76 11.47
C TYR A 111 7.11 -6.11 10.95
N GLU A 112 7.40 -7.06 11.84
CA GLU A 112 7.78 -8.44 11.48
C GLU A 112 6.71 -9.05 10.57
N VAL A 113 5.44 -9.01 10.96
CA VAL A 113 4.32 -9.54 10.16
C VAL A 113 4.19 -8.81 8.82
N ALA A 114 4.27 -7.49 8.82
CA ALA A 114 4.15 -6.70 7.59
C ALA A 114 5.30 -6.94 6.59
N THR A 115 6.50 -7.27 7.08
CA THR A 115 7.65 -7.63 6.23
C THR A 115 7.68 -9.10 5.81
N PHE A 116 7.07 -9.97 6.61
CA PHE A 116 7.08 -11.41 6.37
C PHE A 116 6.11 -11.84 5.25
N TYR A 117 4.91 -11.23 5.21
CA TYR A 117 3.91 -11.55 4.18
C TYR A 117 4.03 -10.64 2.96
N THR A 118 4.19 -11.24 1.78
CA THR A 118 4.33 -10.55 0.49
C THR A 118 3.08 -9.80 0.01
N MET A 119 1.94 -9.95 0.69
CA MET A 119 0.70 -9.24 0.36
C MET A 119 0.70 -7.78 0.83
N PHE A 120 1.44 -7.49 1.91
CA PHE A 120 1.47 -6.17 2.52
C PHE A 120 2.44 -5.25 1.77
N ASN A 121 1.90 -4.35 0.96
CA ASN A 121 2.71 -3.39 0.22
C ASN A 121 3.11 -2.24 1.15
N ARG A 122 4.41 -2.01 1.36
CA ARG A 122 4.93 -0.94 2.22
C ARG A 122 5.28 0.33 1.44
N ASN A 123 5.36 0.20 0.12
CA ASN A 123 5.54 1.30 -0.81
C ASN A 123 4.21 1.62 -1.52
N PRO A 124 4.00 2.87 -1.93
CA PRO A 124 2.82 3.25 -2.67
C PRO A 124 2.76 2.50 -4.01
N ILE A 125 1.66 1.77 -4.22
CA ILE A 125 1.36 1.07 -5.48
C ILE A 125 0.27 1.82 -6.25
N GLY A 126 0.13 1.52 -7.55
CA GLY A 126 -0.99 2.02 -8.35
C GLY A 126 -2.33 1.42 -7.93
N LYS A 127 -3.43 1.95 -8.48
CA LYS A 127 -4.80 1.48 -8.20
C LYS A 127 -5.01 -0.02 -8.51
N TYR A 128 -4.29 -0.53 -9.52
CA TYR A 128 -4.37 -1.92 -9.92
C TYR A 128 -3.00 -2.56 -9.74
N HIS A 129 -2.94 -3.56 -8.86
CA HIS A 129 -1.76 -4.39 -8.63
C HIS A 129 -1.93 -5.71 -9.37
N ILE A 130 -1.25 -5.85 -10.52
CA ILE A 130 -1.33 -7.05 -11.36
C ILE A 130 -0.21 -7.99 -10.93
N GLN A 131 -0.57 -9.14 -10.36
CA GLN A 131 0.36 -10.20 -10.00
C GLN A 131 0.22 -11.35 -11.00
N VAL A 132 1.29 -11.62 -11.74
CA VAL A 132 1.32 -12.71 -12.71
C VAL A 132 2.13 -13.86 -12.15
N CYS A 133 1.52 -15.03 -12.08
CA CYS A 133 2.17 -16.24 -11.61
C CYS A 133 3.14 -16.78 -12.68
N THR A 134 4.40 -17.00 -12.29
CA THR A 134 5.45 -17.61 -13.11
C THR A 134 5.95 -18.94 -12.53
N THR A 135 5.17 -19.56 -11.64
CA THR A 135 5.51 -20.88 -11.08
C THR A 135 5.35 -21.97 -12.15
N THR A 136 5.92 -23.15 -11.90
CA THR A 136 6.01 -24.24 -12.88
C THR A 136 4.69 -24.61 -13.56
N PRO A 137 3.52 -24.66 -12.89
CA PRO A 137 2.28 -25.02 -13.57
C PRO A 137 1.84 -23.96 -14.59
N CYS A 138 1.95 -22.67 -14.26
CA CYS A 138 1.60 -21.58 -15.17
C CYS A 138 2.65 -21.42 -16.28
N TRP A 139 3.92 -21.68 -15.96
CA TRP A 139 5.01 -21.62 -16.90
C TRP A 139 4.87 -22.67 -18.02
N LEU A 140 4.49 -23.90 -17.68
CA LEU A 140 4.17 -24.95 -18.67
C LEU A 140 2.99 -24.56 -19.57
N CYS A 141 2.04 -23.79 -19.06
CA CYS A 141 0.92 -23.21 -19.83
C CYS A 141 1.28 -21.89 -20.54
N ASN A 142 2.56 -21.60 -20.74
CA ASN A 142 3.05 -20.40 -21.44
C ASN A 142 2.66 -19.07 -20.77
N SER A 143 2.79 -18.95 -19.44
CA SER A 143 2.62 -17.68 -18.71
C SER A 143 3.52 -16.55 -19.21
N ASP A 144 4.68 -16.88 -19.77
CA ASP A 144 5.62 -15.91 -20.33
C ASP A 144 5.04 -15.13 -21.51
N GLY A 145 4.13 -15.75 -22.28
CA GLY A 145 3.38 -15.07 -23.33
C GLY A 145 2.45 -13.98 -22.77
N ILE A 146 1.80 -14.25 -21.63
CA ILE A 146 0.91 -13.31 -20.94
C ILE A 146 1.71 -12.14 -20.38
N LEU A 147 2.85 -12.42 -19.73
CA LEU A 147 3.75 -11.38 -19.24
C LEU A 147 4.15 -10.44 -20.38
N LYS A 148 4.71 -10.97 -21.47
CA LYS A 148 5.12 -10.16 -22.63
C LYS A 148 3.97 -9.37 -23.27
N ALA A 149 2.73 -9.84 -23.17
CA ALA A 149 1.56 -9.11 -23.65
C ALA A 149 1.15 -7.95 -22.74
N ILE A 150 1.38 -8.07 -21.43
CA ILE A 150 1.12 -7.00 -20.46
C ILE A 150 2.20 -5.91 -20.54
N GLU A 151 3.43 -6.30 -20.91
CA GLU A 151 4.61 -5.41 -21.01
C GLU A 151 4.65 -4.56 -22.28
N LYS A 152 3.99 -5.01 -23.34
CA LYS A 152 3.88 -4.31 -24.62
C LYS A 152 2.76 -3.27 -24.61
#